data_AF-A0A2L2Z4L1-F1
#
_entry.id   AF-A0A2L2Z4L1-F1
#
_cell.length_a   1.000
_cell.length_b   1.000
_cell.length_c   1.000
_cell.angle_alpha   90.00
_cell.angle_beta   90.00
_cell.angle_gamma   90.00
#
_symmetry.space_group_name_H-M   'P 1'
#
loop_
_entity.id
_entity.type
_entity.pdbx_description
1 polymer ?
#
loop_
_entity_poly.entity_id
_entity_poly.type
_entity_poly.pdbx_seq_one_letter_code
_entity_poly.pdbx_strand_id
1 'polypeptide(L)' 'GLCGFYRSLIPNFAELTGVLTDLTKKNISFKWTQQHQDAFKSLQDIFFNKPFVKLPDFSKKFFLNTDASKM' A
#
# COMPACT_ATOMS: atom_id res chain seq x y z
N GLY A 1 8.05 -5.28 1.10
CA GLY A 1 7.19 -6.25 0.38
C GLY A 1 6.41 -5.55 -0.71
N LEU A 2 5.85 -6.31 -1.68
CA LEU A 2 5.13 -5.84 -2.87
C LEU A 2 4.06 -4.78 -2.58
N CYS A 3 3.30 -4.92 -1.49
CA CYS A 3 2.30 -3.94 -1.08
C CYS A 3 2.92 -2.54 -0.79
N GLY A 4 4.12 -2.52 -0.22
CA GLY A 4 4.85 -1.27 0.07
C GLY A 4 5.32 -0.54 -1.18
N PHE A 5 5.44 -1.21 -2.32
CA PHE A 5 5.76 -0.58 -3.60
C PHE A 5 4.63 0.36 -4.07
N TYR A 6 3.38 0.01 -3.76
CA TYR A 6 2.19 0.79 -4.11
C TYR A 6 1.70 1.71 -2.99
N ARG A 7 2.51 1.93 -1.94
CA ARG A 7 2.11 2.70 -0.75
C ARG A 7 1.58 4.10 -1.06
N SER A 8 2.08 4.76 -2.11
CA SER A 8 1.68 6.11 -2.50
C SER A 8 0.32 6.16 -3.18
N LEU A 9 -0.12 5.02 -3.71
CA LEU A 9 -1.43 4.89 -4.35
C LEU A 9 -2.50 4.55 -3.31
N ILE A 10 -2.12 3.95 -2.18
CA ILE A 10 -3.06 3.43 -1.19
C ILE A 10 -3.23 4.45 -0.06
N PRO A 11 -4.40 5.09 0.08
CA PRO A 11 -4.66 5.97 1.21
C PRO A 11 -4.62 5.17 2.52
N ASN A 12 -4.08 5.77 3.58
CA ASN A 12 -3.96 5.16 4.92
C ASN A 12 -3.19 3.83 4.94
N PHE A 13 -2.29 3.61 3.97
CA PHE A 13 -1.49 2.39 3.87
C PHE A 13 -0.74 2.03 5.16
N ALA A 14 -0.16 3.03 5.84
CA ALA A 14 0.62 2.82 7.05
C ALA A 14 -0.21 2.28 8.22
N GLU A 15 -1.49 2.65 8.31
CA GLU A 15 -2.40 2.20 9.36
C GLU A 15 -2.84 0.76 9.11
N LEU A 16 -3.26 0.46 7.87
CA LEU A 16 -3.65 -0.90 7.45
C LEU A 16 -2.48 -1.88 7.54
N THR A 17 -1.30 -1.47 7.07
CA THR A 17 -0.11 -2.32 7.16
C THR A 17 0.51 -2.34 8.54
N GLY A 18 0.27 -1.36 9.40
CA GLY A 18 0.75 -1.33 10.77
C GLY A 18 0.27 -2.55 11.56
N VAL A 19 -1.03 -2.83 11.50
CA VAL A 19 -1.66 -4.01 12.14
C VAL A 19 -1.03 -5.32 11.67
N LEU A 20 -0.72 -5.42 10.37
CA LEU A 20 -0.07 -6.60 9.79
C LEU A 20 1.44 -6.67 10.07
N THR A 21 2.10 -5.52 10.14
CA THR A 21 3.55 -5.41 10.41
C THR A 21 3.84 -5.73 11.86
N ASP A 22 2.92 -5.41 12.77
CA ASP A 22 3.01 -5.75 14.19
C ASP A 22 3.10 -7.26 14.42
N LEU A 23 2.42 -8.07 13.61
CA LEU A 23 2.56 -9.54 13.63
C LEU A 23 3.95 -10.04 13.23
N THR A 24 4.74 -9.24 12.53
CA THR A 24 6.09 -9.60 12.05
C THR A 24 7.20 -9.13 12.99
N LYS A 25 6.87 -8.37 14.04
CA LYS A 25 7.84 -7.89 15.01
C LYS A 25 8.43 -9.05 15.81
N LYS A 26 9.74 -8.95 16.12
CA LYS A 26 10.41 -9.92 17.01
C LYS A 26 9.73 -9.91 18.38
N ASN A 27 9.61 -11.10 18.98
CA ASN A 27 8.96 -11.34 20.27
C ASN A 27 7.43 -11.14 20.32
N ILE A 28 6.76 -11.01 19.18
CA ILE A 28 5.29 -11.08 19.11
C ILE A 28 4.87 -12.52 18.78
N SER A 29 3.94 -13.07 19.56
CA SER A 29 3.28 -14.32 19.20
C SER A 29 2.37 -14.06 18.02
N PHE A 30 2.59 -14.78 16.91
CA PHE A 30 1.76 -14.66 15.72
C PHE A 30 0.35 -15.17 16.04
N LYS A 31 -0.57 -14.23 16.30
CA LYS A 31 -1.99 -14.50 16.54
C LYS A 31 -2.81 -13.75 15.49
N TRP A 32 -3.30 -14.51 14.52
CA TRP A 32 -4.22 -13.96 13.54
C TRP A 32 -5.59 -13.74 14.18
N THR A 33 -6.04 -12.50 14.24
CA THR A 33 -7.35 -12.11 14.79
C THR A 33 -8.22 -11.53 13.69
N GLN A 34 -9.51 -11.31 13.99
CA GLN A 34 -10.44 -10.71 13.03
C GLN A 34 -9.95 -9.34 12.53
N GLN A 35 -9.33 -8.53 13.38
CA GLN A 35 -8.76 -7.24 13.01
C GLN A 35 -7.68 -7.37 11.92
N HIS A 36 -6.85 -8.42 11.98
CA HIS A 36 -5.84 -8.70 10.97
C HIS A 36 -6.48 -9.15 9.65
N GLN A 37 -7.53 -9.96 9.73
CA GLN A 37 -8.30 -10.40 8.57
C GLN A 37 -8.98 -9.22 7.86
N ASP A 38 -9.58 -8.31 8.63
CA ASP A 38 -10.26 -7.12 8.09
C ASP A 38 -9.27 -6.15 7.45
N ALA A 39 -8.10 -5.95 8.08
CA ALA A 39 -7.00 -5.16 7.51
C ALA A 39 -6.48 -5.78 6.19
N PHE A 40 -6.30 -7.10 6.16
CA PHE A 40 -5.87 -7.81 4.96
C PHE A 40 -6.91 -7.73 3.84
N LYS A 41 -8.19 -7.94 4.16
CA LYS A 41 -9.28 -7.85 3.19
C LYS A 41 -9.45 -6.44 2.64
N SER A 42 -9.33 -5.42 3.49
CA SER A 42 -9.32 -4.02 3.06
C SER A 42 -8.17 -3.72 2.09
N LEU A 43 -6.99 -4.27 2.36
CA LEU A 43 -5.84 -4.21 1.46
C LEU A 43 -6.15 -4.89 0.11
N GLN A 44 -6.74 -6.08 0.13
CA GLN A 44 -7.15 -6.77 -1.10
C GLN A 44 -8.17 -5.95 -1.90
N ASP A 45 -9.22 -5.45 -1.25
CA ASP A 45 -10.25 -4.64 -1.93
C ASP A 45 -9.67 -3.38 -2.57
N ILE A 46 -8.76 -2.70 -1.86
CA ILE A 46 -8.02 -1.56 -2.39
C ILE A 46 -7.24 -1.99 -3.65
N PHE A 47 -6.48 -3.08 -3.58
CA PHE A 47 -5.66 -3.55 -4.71
C PHE A 47 -6.48 -4.02 -5.91
N PHE A 48 -7.58 -4.74 -5.70
CA PHE A 48 -8.33 -5.40 -6.75
C PHE A 48 -9.49 -4.55 -7.29
N ASN A 49 -10.13 -3.72 -6.46
CA ASN A 49 -11.33 -2.97 -6.86
C ASN A 49 -11.06 -1.50 -7.22
N LYS A 50 -9.95 -0.89 -6.77
CA LYS A 50 -9.64 0.49 -7.16
C LYS A 50 -8.73 0.51 -8.40
N PRO A 51 -8.98 1.42 -9.36
CA PRO A 51 -8.15 1.59 -10.54
C PRO A 51 -6.90 2.38 -10.18
N PHE A 52 -6.05 1.84 -9.31
CA PHE A 52 -4.81 2.50 -8.89
C PHE A 52 -3.73 2.43 -9.97
N VAL A 53 -3.76 1.39 -10.77
CA VAL A 53 -2.86 1.19 -11.90
C VAL A 53 -3.70 1.34 -13.17
N LYS A 54 -4.04 2.59 -13.53
CA LYS A 54 -4.28 2.84 -14.95
C LYS A 54 -2.97 2.58 -15.65
N LEU A 55 -2.95 1.58 -16.53
CA LEU A 55 -1.85 1.41 -17.47
C LEU A 55 -1.59 2.77 -18.13
N PRO A 56 -0.33 3.18 -18.28
CA PRO A 56 0.00 4.44 -18.91
C PRO A 56 -0.63 4.48 -20.29
N ASP A 57 -1.58 5.41 -20.45
CA ASP A 57 -2.24 5.63 -21.73
C ASP A 57 -1.27 6.46 -22.59
N PHE A 58 -0.53 5.77 -23.46
CA PHE A 58 0.49 6.38 -24.32
C PHE A 58 -0.08 7.36 -25.35
N SER A 59 -1.40 7.43 -25.52
CA SER A 59 -2.06 8.47 -26.32
C SER A 59 -2.13 9.83 -25.62
N LYS A 60 -1.85 9.88 -24.30
CA LYS A 60 -1.93 11.09 -23.48
C LYS A 60 -0.55 11.59 -23.10
N LYS A 61 -0.43 12.92 -22.88
CA LYS A 61 0.80 13.53 -22.37
C LYS A 61 1.01 13.13 -20.92
N PHE A 62 2.22 12.68 -20.61
CA PHE A 62 2.68 12.44 -19.24
C PHE A 62 3.27 13.72 -18.66
N PHE A 63 2.99 14.00 -17.39
CA PHE A 63 3.60 15.10 -16.66
C PHE A 63 4.57 14.52 -15.62
N LEU A 64 5.85 14.86 -15.75
CA LEU A 64 6.90 14.50 -14.80
C LEU A 64 7.24 15.75 -13.97
N ASN A 65 6.86 15.73 -12.70
CA ASN A 65 7.22 16.79 -11.76
C ASN A 65 8.42 16.31 -10.95
N THR A 66 9.59 16.88 -11.22
CA THR A 66 10.82 16.69 -10.45
C THR A 66 11.08 17.91 -9.60
N ASP A 67 11.09 17.74 -8.28
CA ASP A 67 11.62 18.72 -7.33
C ASP A 67 13.00 18.23 -6.87
N ALA A 68 14.03 19.05 -7.08
CA ALA A 68 15.39 18.76 -6.70
C ALA A 68 15.86 19.84 -5.72
N SER A 69 16.14 19.46 -4.48
CA SER A 69 16.84 20.33 -3.52
C SER A 69 18.33 20.35 -3.83
N LYS A 70 18.93 21.55 -3.87
CA LYS A 70 20.37 21.75 -4.12
C LYS A 70 21.22 21.05 -3.06
N MET A 71 22.33 20.44 -3.52
CA MET A 71 23.49 20.09 -2.67
C MET A 71 24.20 21.35 -2.18
#